data_AF-A0A170X289-F1
#
_entry.id   AF-A0A170X289-F1
#
_cell.length_a   1.000
_cell.length_b   1.000
_cell.length_c   1.000
_cell.angle_alpha   90.00
_cell.angle_beta   90.00
_cell.angle_gamma   90.00
#
_symmetry.space_group_name_H-M   'P 1'
#
loop_
_entity.id
_entity.type
_entity.pdbx_description
1 polymer ?
#
loop_
_entity_poly.entity_id
_entity_poly.type
_entity_poly.pdbx_seq_one_letter_code
_entity_poly.pdbx_strand_id
1 'polypeptide(L)'
;RFKDAHDKDEKIALIKKILEREAHEDNLIRNGVLYKYDKGRELIVVPKRMENNIIRNAHGNGHFSTRKAEEMIKQEFFYSVIGREDSRVHKELYSLHTS
;
A
#
# COMPACT_ATOMS: atom_id res chain seq x y z
N ARG A 1 -5.86 14.20 -3.20
CA ARG A 1 -4.56 14.01 -2.51
C ARG A 1 -3.99 12.61 -2.75
N PHE A 2 -4.75 11.52 -2.50
CA PHE A 2 -4.25 10.15 -2.75
C PHE A 2 -3.99 9.84 -4.23
N LYS A 3 -4.95 10.17 -5.11
CA LYS A 3 -4.79 10.07 -6.57
C LYS A 3 -3.56 10.83 -7.11
N ASP A 4 -3.33 12.04 -6.63
CA ASP A 4 -2.16 12.86 -7.01
C ASP A 4 -0.83 12.20 -6.60
N ALA A 5 -0.76 11.56 -5.43
CA ALA A 5 0.41 10.78 -5.04
C ALA A 5 0.58 9.52 -5.89
N HIS A 6 -0.52 8.91 -6.35
CA HIS A 6 -0.52 7.80 -7.31
C HIS A 6 0.03 8.20 -8.68
N ASP A 7 -0.34 9.39 -9.18
CA ASP A 7 0.12 9.88 -10.48
C ASP A 7 1.57 10.39 -10.44
N LYS A 8 2.04 10.87 -9.27
CA LYS A 8 3.42 11.27 -9.04
C LYS A 8 4.37 10.13 -8.69
N ASP A 9 3.84 8.93 -8.42
CA ASP A 9 4.65 7.74 -8.17
C ASP A 9 5.03 7.09 -9.49
N GLU A 10 6.31 7.20 -9.87
CA GLU A 10 6.80 6.72 -11.17
C GLU A 10 6.55 5.22 -11.39
N LYS A 11 6.59 4.40 -10.34
CA LYS A 11 6.34 2.96 -10.47
C LYS A 11 4.86 2.68 -10.70
N ILE A 12 3.98 3.33 -9.94
CA ILE A 12 2.53 3.19 -10.14
C ILE A 12 2.14 3.71 -11.53
N ALA A 13 2.70 4.84 -11.97
CA ALA A 13 2.48 5.38 -13.31
C ALA A 13 2.95 4.40 -14.40
N LEU A 14 4.10 3.74 -14.21
CA LEU A 14 4.59 2.72 -15.13
C LEU A 14 3.64 1.51 -15.20
N ILE A 15 3.17 1.01 -14.06
CA ILE A 15 2.21 -0.11 -14.02
C ILE A 15 0.91 0.27 -14.69
N LYS A 16 0.38 1.47 -14.42
CA LYS A 16 -0.83 1.97 -15.09
C LYS A 16 -0.65 1.93 -16.62
N LYS A 17 0.48 2.40 -17.13
CA LYS A 17 0.81 2.35 -18.58
C LYS A 17 0.94 0.93 -19.13
N ILE A 18 1.42 -0.02 -18.34
CA ILE A 18 1.49 -1.43 -18.72
C ILE A 18 0.06 -2.00 -18.79
N LEU A 19 -0.78 -1.70 -17.80
CA LEU A 19 -2.17 -2.16 -17.75
C LEU A 19 -3.05 -1.58 -18.86
N GLU A 20 -2.72 -0.41 -19.38
CA GLU A 20 -3.35 0.15 -20.59
C GLU A 20 -3.05 -0.69 -21.85
N ARG A 21 -1.94 -1.45 -21.86
CA ARG A 21 -1.51 -2.27 -22.99
C ARG A 21 -1.88 -3.74 -22.82
N GLU A 22 -1.84 -4.24 -21.60
CA GLU A 22 -2.10 -5.64 -21.26
C GLU A 22 -2.84 -5.71 -19.92
N ALA A 23 -4.06 -6.26 -19.95
CA ALA A 23 -4.81 -6.51 -18.73
C ALA A 23 -4.10 -7.61 -17.92
N HIS A 24 -3.80 -7.31 -16.67
CA HIS A 24 -3.22 -8.28 -15.74
C HIS A 24 -4.31 -8.70 -14.75
N GLU A 25 -4.56 -9.99 -14.61
CA GLU A 25 -5.69 -10.53 -13.83
C GLU A 25 -5.71 -10.03 -12.37
N ASP A 26 -4.53 -9.75 -11.80
CA ASP A 26 -4.39 -9.31 -10.41
C ASP A 26 -4.37 -7.78 -10.23
N ASN A 27 -4.44 -6.96 -11.28
CA ASN A 27 -4.30 -5.51 -11.15
C ASN A 27 -5.45 -4.76 -11.83
N LEU A 28 -6.03 -3.80 -11.10
CA LEU A 28 -7.20 -3.02 -11.53
C LEU A 28 -6.90 -1.53 -11.36
N ILE A 29 -7.31 -0.71 -12.33
CA ILE A 29 -7.34 0.74 -12.18
C ILE A 29 -8.79 1.18 -11.97
N ARG A 30 -9.08 1.81 -10.84
CA ARG A 30 -10.40 2.36 -10.55
C ARG A 30 -10.28 3.83 -10.13
N ASN A 31 -11.01 4.71 -10.80
CA ASN A 31 -10.95 6.17 -10.59
C ASN A 31 -9.53 6.78 -10.66
N GLY A 32 -8.62 6.16 -11.40
CA GLY A 32 -7.22 6.57 -11.51
C GLY A 32 -6.34 6.16 -10.33
N VAL A 33 -6.82 5.26 -9.47
CA VAL A 33 -6.06 4.61 -8.40
C VAL A 33 -5.80 3.17 -8.79
N LEU A 34 -4.58 2.70 -8.58
CA LEU A 34 -4.17 1.32 -8.82
C LEU A 34 -4.55 0.45 -7.60
N TYR A 35 -5.21 -0.66 -7.89
CA TYR A 35 -5.59 -1.71 -6.96
C TYR A 35 -4.94 -3.03 -7.37
N LYS A 36 -4.65 -3.86 -6.38
CA LYS A 36 -4.24 -5.24 -6.57
C LYS A 36 -5.26 -6.18 -5.97
N TYR A 37 -5.66 -7.20 -6.73
CA TYR A 37 -6.45 -8.29 -6.21
C TYR A 37 -5.52 -9.28 -5.51
N ASP A 38 -5.67 -9.46 -4.20
CA ASP A 38 -4.94 -10.45 -3.41
C ASP A 38 -5.93 -11.21 -2.53
N LYS A 39 -5.93 -12.55 -2.62
CA LYS A 39 -6.73 -13.44 -1.77
C LYS A 39 -8.23 -13.06 -1.70
N GLY A 40 -8.82 -12.70 -2.83
CA GLY A 40 -10.24 -12.34 -2.91
C GLY A 40 -10.56 -10.92 -2.44
N ARG A 41 -9.55 -10.06 -2.28
CA ARG A 41 -9.70 -8.67 -1.80
C ARG A 41 -9.01 -7.70 -2.74
N GLU A 42 -9.67 -6.56 -2.97
CA GLU A 42 -9.10 -5.42 -3.67
C GLU A 42 -8.31 -4.56 -2.69
N LEU A 43 -6.98 -4.62 -2.78
CA LEU A 43 -6.06 -3.83 -1.95
C LEU A 43 -5.60 -2.60 -2.71
N ILE A 44 -5.58 -1.45 -2.06
CA ILE A 44 -5.07 -0.22 -2.66
C ILE A 44 -3.55 -0.29 -2.71
N VAL A 45 -2.96 -0.14 -3.89
CA VAL A 45 -1.49 -0.04 -4.00
C VAL A 45 -1.04 1.27 -3.36
N VAL A 46 -0.11 1.23 -2.42
CA VAL A 46 0.33 2.43 -1.71
C VAL A 46 1.43 3.14 -2.50
N PRO A 47 1.29 4.43 -2.83
CA PRO A 47 2.38 5.20 -3.41
C PRO A 47 3.46 5.42 -2.36
N LYS A 48 4.73 5.38 -2.78
CA LYS A 48 5.91 5.38 -1.90
C LYS A 48 5.91 6.55 -0.90
N ARG A 49 5.46 7.72 -1.35
CA ARG A 49 5.38 8.93 -0.51
C ARG A 49 4.33 8.87 0.59
N MET A 50 3.35 7.96 0.49
CA MET A 50 2.28 7.82 1.46
C MET A 50 2.49 6.67 2.45
N GLU A 51 3.43 5.76 2.19
CA GLU A 51 3.65 4.59 3.04
C GLU A 51 3.85 4.95 4.52
N ASN A 52 4.81 5.84 4.82
CA ASN A 52 5.09 6.26 6.19
C ASN A 52 3.90 6.96 6.84
N ASN A 53 3.08 7.66 6.05
CA ASN A 53 1.90 8.34 6.58
C ASN A 53 0.81 7.33 6.96
N ILE A 54 0.60 6.29 6.14
CA ILE A 54 -0.35 5.22 6.45
C ILE A 54 0.12 4.40 7.65
N ILE A 55 1.42 4.06 7.71
CA ILE A 55 2.01 3.32 8.84
C ILE A 55 1.87 4.12 10.14
N ARG A 56 2.21 5.42 10.13
CA ARG A 56 2.02 6.30 11.29
C ARG A 56 0.56 6.43 11.70
N ASN A 57 -0.35 6.55 10.75
CA ASN A 57 -1.78 6.68 11.04
C ASN A 57 -2.33 5.40 11.68
N ALA A 58 -1.95 4.23 11.16
CA ALA A 58 -2.33 2.93 11.73
C ALA A 58 -1.75 2.70 13.13
N HIS A 59 -0.54 3.19 13.42
CA HIS A 59 0.04 3.15 14.75
C HIS A 59 -0.60 4.17 15.71
N GLY A 60 -0.98 5.35 15.21
CA GLY A 60 -1.55 6.43 16.01
C GLY A 60 -3.03 6.26 16.37
N ASN A 61 -3.80 5.49 15.59
CA ASN A 61 -5.26 5.40 15.71
C ASN A 61 -5.80 4.44 16.79
N GLY A 62 -4.97 4.05 17.74
CA GLY A 62 -5.39 3.33 18.93
C GLY A 62 -4.15 2.75 19.59
N HIS A 63 -4.21 2.45 20.88
CA HIS A 63 -3.21 1.66 21.58
C HIS A 63 -3.19 0.20 21.06
N PHE A 64 -3.11 0.02 19.74
CA PHE A 64 -3.04 -1.25 19.07
C PHE A 64 -1.59 -1.73 19.14
N SER A 65 -1.41 -3.01 19.48
CA SER A 65 -0.10 -3.65 19.34
C SER A 65 0.35 -3.58 17.88
N THR A 66 1.66 -3.52 17.66
CA THR A 66 2.32 -3.53 16.33
C THR A 66 1.69 -4.54 15.37
N ARG A 67 1.39 -5.75 15.86
CA ARG A 67 0.74 -6.81 15.09
C ARG A 67 -0.66 -6.44 14.59
N LYS A 68 -1.49 -5.82 15.44
CA LYS A 68 -2.86 -5.43 15.05
C LYS A 68 -2.86 -4.27 14.07
N ALA A 69 -1.93 -3.32 14.22
CA ALA A 69 -1.73 -2.27 13.22
C ALA A 69 -1.29 -2.85 11.87
N GLU A 70 -0.35 -3.79 11.87
CA GLU A 70 0.10 -4.48 10.66
C GLU A 70 -1.05 -5.24 9.96
N GLU A 71 -1.86 -5.97 10.72
CA GLU A 71 -3.02 -6.69 10.16
C GLU A 71 -4.04 -5.75 9.52
N MET A 72 -4.37 -4.63 10.17
CA MET A 72 -5.28 -3.62 9.59
C MET A 72 -4.71 -3.02 8.30
N ILE A 73 -3.43 -2.71 8.30
CA ILE A 73 -2.74 -2.18 7.12
C ILE A 73 -2.80 -3.19 5.95
N LYS A 74 -2.47 -4.46 6.21
CA LYS A 74 -2.48 -5.53 5.20
C LYS A 74 -3.88 -5.88 4.67
N GLN A 75 -4.94 -5.49 5.37
CA GLN A 75 -6.32 -5.72 4.92
C GLN A 75 -6.80 -4.71 3.88
N GLU A 76 -6.24 -3.50 3.87
CA GLU A 76 -6.71 -2.40 3.01
C GLU A 76 -5.67 -1.98 1.96
N PHE A 77 -4.39 -2.20 2.25
CA PHE A 77 -3.29 -1.64 1.49
C PHE A 77 -2.28 -2.68 1.04
N PHE A 78 -1.79 -2.50 -0.18
CA PHE A 78 -0.70 -3.28 -0.76
C PHE A 78 0.54 -2.41 -0.92
N TYR A 79 1.57 -2.69 -0.12
CA TYR A 79 2.80 -1.89 -0.05
C TYR A 79 3.83 -2.27 -1.11
N SER A 80 3.65 -3.38 -1.82
CA SER A 80 4.69 -3.96 -2.66
C SER A 80 4.44 -3.68 -4.14
N VAL A 81 4.96 -2.59 -4.70
CA VAL A 81 4.84 -2.38 -6.15
C VAL A 81 5.67 -3.42 -6.94
N ILE A 82 6.72 -4.00 -6.31
CA ILE A 82 7.61 -5.01 -6.90
C ILE A 82 8.07 -6.02 -5.82
N GLY A 83 7.26 -7.04 -5.56
CA GLY A 83 7.68 -8.36 -5.06
C GLY A 83 8.28 -8.56 -3.65
N ARG A 84 8.61 -7.55 -2.82
CA ARG A 84 9.14 -7.82 -1.46
C ARG A 84 8.91 -6.69 -0.45
N GLU A 85 7.75 -6.63 0.23
CA GLU A 85 7.52 -5.58 1.26
C GLU A 85 6.81 -6.04 2.55
N ASP A 86 6.81 -7.33 2.90
CA ASP A 86 6.23 -7.74 4.19
C ASP A 86 7.12 -7.32 5.39
N SER A 87 8.45 -7.33 5.23
CA SER A 87 9.40 -7.04 6.31
C SER A 87 9.51 -5.54 6.68
N ARG A 88 9.11 -4.62 5.79
CA ARG A 88 9.32 -3.17 6.00
C ARG A 88 8.26 -2.56 6.93
N VAL A 89 6.99 -2.89 6.70
CA VAL A 89 5.87 -2.44 7.54
C VAL A 89 6.07 -2.91 8.98
N HIS A 90 6.47 -4.17 9.17
CA HIS A 90 6.78 -4.74 10.48
C HIS A 90 7.89 -3.96 11.21
N LYS A 91 9.02 -3.72 10.55
CA LYS A 91 10.17 -2.99 11.12
C LYS A 91 9.82 -1.54 11.50
N GLU A 92 9.07 -0.84 10.65
CA GLU A 92 8.71 0.56 10.90
C GLU A 92 7.71 0.69 12.06
N LEU A 93 6.71 -0.20 12.13
CA LEU A 93 5.79 -0.25 13.27
C LEU A 93 6.51 -0.61 14.58
N TYR A 94 7.49 -1.51 14.54
CA TYR A 94 8.26 -1.89 15.74
C TYR A 94 9.13 -0.73 16.25
N SER A 95 9.76 0.01 15.33
CA SER A 95 10.54 1.21 15.65
C SER A 95 9.70 2.29 16.34
N LEU A 96 8.48 2.53 15.84
CA LEU A 96 7.53 3.50 16.41
C LEU A 96 6.98 3.09 17.78
N HIS A 97 6.92 1.80 18.08
CA HIS A 97 6.43 1.30 19.37
C HIS A 97 7.49 1.36 20.48
N THR A 98 8.77 1.39 20.12
CA THR A 98 9.90 1.32 21.06
C THR A 98 10.57 2.68 21.30
N SER A 99 10.04 3.76 20.72
CA SER A 99 10.54 5.14 20.84
C SER A 99 9.70 5.97 21.79
#